data_AF-A0A6G3QBY7-F1
#
_entry.id   AF-A0A6G3QBY7-F1
#
_cell.length_a   1.000
_cell.length_b   1.000
_cell.length_c   1.000
_cell.angle_alpha   90.00
_cell.angle_beta   90.00
_cell.angle_gamma   90.00
#
_symmetry.space_group_name_H-M   'P 1'
#
loop_
_entity.id
_entity.type
_entity.pdbx_description
1 polymer ?
#
loop_
_entity_poly.entity_id
_entity_poly.type
_entity_poly.pdbx_seq_one_letter_code
_entity_poly.pdbx_strand_id
1 'polypeptide(L)'
;MDARCPAAHPQDPTPCVGPPVVTVLDAVNAGADGCEHHGARMLASLNRGRVYPLPDAPQGAAIRVFNAADGIRPFCWVNGPRTGPSQLSHAENRARHH
;
A
#
# COMPACT_ATOMS: atom_id res chain seq x y z
N MET A 1 23.02 -6.89 -2.90
CA MET A 1 21.76 -7.44 -2.36
C MET A 1 20.69 -6.41 -2.69
N ASP A 2 19.72 -6.74 -3.55
CA ASP A 2 18.60 -5.84 -3.83
C ASP A 2 17.82 -5.63 -2.54
N ALA A 3 18.12 -4.53 -1.86
CA ALA A 3 17.48 -4.19 -0.61
C ALA A 3 15.99 -4.00 -0.86
N ARG A 4 15.16 -4.64 -0.02
CA ARG A 4 13.71 -4.41 -0.04
C ARG A 4 13.43 -2.93 0.16
N CYS A 5 12.49 -2.36 -0.58
CA CYS A 5 12.15 -0.95 -0.41
C CYS A 5 11.63 -0.67 1.02
N PRO A 6 11.84 0.53 1.57
CA PRO A 6 11.41 0.89 2.92
C PRO A 6 9.92 0.61 3.24
N ALA A 7 9.02 0.75 2.27
CA ALA A 7 7.59 0.46 2.42
C ALA A 7 7.26 -1.05 2.55
N ALA A 8 8.22 -1.95 2.28
CA ALA A 8 8.01 -3.38 2.31
C ALA A 8 7.99 -3.86 3.78
N HIS A 9 6.80 -4.19 4.29
CA HIS A 9 6.65 -4.65 5.66
C HIS A 9 7.54 -5.89 5.93
N PRO A 10 8.19 -6.01 7.10
CA PRO A 10 9.10 -7.13 7.39
C PRO A 10 8.47 -8.51 7.19
N GLN A 11 7.17 -8.65 7.48
CA GLN A 11 6.41 -9.90 7.32
C GLN A 11 5.78 -10.09 5.93
N ASP A 12 5.82 -9.09 5.05
CA ASP A 12 5.38 -9.29 3.67
C ASP A 12 6.45 -10.12 2.93
N PRO A 13 6.15 -11.36 2.49
CA PRO A 13 7.16 -12.22 1.87
C PRO A 13 7.43 -11.88 0.40
N THR A 14 6.64 -10.98 -0.21
CA THR A 14 6.72 -10.72 -1.64
C THR A 14 7.92 -9.85 -2.01
N PRO A 15 8.58 -10.14 -3.15
CA PRO A 15 9.68 -9.32 -3.64
C PRO A 15 9.18 -7.95 -4.09
N CYS A 16 10.09 -6.98 -4.16
CA CYS A 16 9.81 -5.67 -4.77
C CYS A 16 9.55 -5.84 -6.27
N VAL A 17 8.71 -4.97 -6.82
CA VAL A 17 8.48 -4.86 -8.26
C VAL A 17 9.00 -3.50 -8.70
N GLY A 18 10.27 -3.47 -9.10
CA GLY A 18 10.97 -2.25 -9.48
C GLY A 18 11.50 -1.42 -8.30
N PRO A 19 12.10 -0.26 -8.58
CA PRO A 19 12.66 0.64 -7.58
C PRO A 19 11.56 1.37 -6.80
N PRO A 20 11.91 2.03 -5.67
CA PRO A 20 11.03 2.99 -5.05
C PRO A 20 10.65 4.13 -6.02
N VAL A 21 9.36 4.43 -6.10
CA VAL A 21 8.80 5.48 -6.98
C VAL A 21 7.72 6.32 -6.27
N VAL A 22 7.34 5.96 -5.05
CA VAL A 22 6.38 6.71 -4.23
C VAL A 22 6.85 6.83 -2.80
N THR A 23 6.39 7.86 -2.10
CA THR A 23 6.41 7.95 -0.64
C THR A 23 4.99 7.75 -0.11
N VAL A 24 4.82 6.82 0.82
CA VAL A 24 3.54 6.63 1.54
C VAL A 24 3.66 7.27 2.91
N LEU A 25 2.74 8.18 3.23
CA LEU A 25 2.66 8.88 4.51
C LEU A 25 1.47 8.36 5.32
N ASP A 26 1.63 8.27 6.64
CA ASP A 26 0.55 8.04 7.57
C ASP A 26 -0.21 9.35 7.94
N ALA A 27 -1.13 9.24 8.89
CA ALA A 27 -1.93 10.37 9.35
C ALA A 27 -1.11 11.49 10.01
N VAL A 28 0.09 11.21 10.53
CA VAL A 28 0.96 12.15 11.24
C VAL A 28 2.20 12.56 10.44
N ASN A 29 2.25 12.23 9.15
CA ASN A 29 3.34 12.51 8.21
C ASN A 29 4.62 11.69 8.43
N ALA A 30 4.57 10.59 9.17
CA ALA A 30 5.65 9.59 9.09
C ALA A 30 5.47 8.79 7.81
N GLY A 31 6.57 8.41 7.15
CA GLY A 31 6.48 7.77 5.85
C GLY A 31 7.66 6.93 5.45
N ALA A 32 7.45 6.18 4.37
CA ALA A 32 8.46 5.31 3.77
C ALA A 32 8.33 5.30 2.26
N ASP A 33 9.49 5.22 1.59
CA ASP A 33 9.55 5.10 0.14
C ASP A 33 9.28 3.66 -0.30
N GLY A 34 8.51 3.49 -1.37
CA GLY A 34 8.04 2.20 -1.83
C GLY A 34 8.06 2.06 -3.34
N CYS A 35 8.30 0.84 -3.81
CA CYS A 35 7.92 0.46 -5.18
C CYS A 35 6.39 0.47 -5.30
N GLU A 36 5.84 0.42 -6.53
CA GLU A 36 4.38 0.48 -6.71
C GLU A 36 3.66 -0.65 -5.96
N HIS A 37 4.26 -1.84 -5.93
CA HIS A 37 3.71 -3.02 -5.25
C HIS A 37 3.63 -2.86 -3.73
N HIS A 38 4.75 -2.56 -3.06
CA HIS A 38 4.75 -2.41 -1.60
C HIS A 38 4.14 -1.10 -1.14
N GLY A 39 4.24 -0.03 -1.93
CA GLY A 39 3.54 1.23 -1.69
C GLY A 39 2.03 1.04 -1.63
N ALA A 40 1.45 0.25 -2.54
CA ALA A 40 0.01 -0.03 -2.54
C ALA A 40 -0.42 -0.84 -1.32
N ARG A 41 0.37 -1.86 -0.94
CA ARG A 41 0.10 -2.69 0.24
C ARG A 41 0.24 -1.94 1.56
N MET A 42 1.24 -1.05 1.66
CA MET A 42 1.41 -0.17 2.82
C MET A 42 0.24 0.81 2.91
N LEU A 43 -0.11 1.48 1.80
CA LEU A 43 -1.23 2.43 1.76
C LEU A 43 -2.55 1.76 2.19
N ALA A 44 -2.84 0.55 1.68
CA ALA A 44 -4.01 -0.22 2.05
C ALA A 44 -4.05 -0.63 3.53
N SER A 45 -2.91 -0.62 4.23
CA SER A 45 -2.81 -1.02 5.63
C SER A 45 -2.83 0.17 6.60
N LEU A 46 -2.79 1.40 6.11
CA LEU A 46 -2.75 2.62 6.92
C LEU A 46 -4.13 3.26 7.02
N ASN A 47 -4.50 3.67 8.23
CA ASN A 47 -5.64 4.55 8.40
C ASN A 47 -5.26 5.98 7.96
N ARG A 48 -6.04 6.55 7.04
CA ARG A 48 -5.82 7.90 6.47
C ARG A 48 -4.45 8.09 5.81
N GLY A 49 -3.90 7.01 5.25
CA GLY A 49 -2.66 7.06 4.49
C GLY A 49 -2.77 7.93 3.24
N ARG A 50 -1.66 8.50 2.82
CA ARG A 50 -1.52 9.30 1.59
C ARG A 50 -0.33 8.79 0.79
N VAL A 51 -0.41 8.91 -0.54
CA VAL A 51 0.68 8.52 -1.44
C VAL A 51 1.06 9.70 -2.32
N TYR A 52 2.37 9.91 -2.48
CA TYR A 52 2.95 10.95 -3.33
C TYR A 52 4.01 10.33 -4.26
N PRO A 53 4.14 10.80 -5.51
CA PRO A 53 5.22 10.34 -6.38
C PRO A 53 6.56 10.90 -5.89
N LEU A 54 7.63 10.12 -6.04
CA LEU A 54 8.99 10.66 -5.92
C LEU A 54 9.31 11.61 -7.08
N PRO A 55 10.32 12.51 -6.96
CA PRO A 55 10.63 13.51 -7.99
C PRO A 55 10.86 12.94 -9.39
N ASP A 56 11.55 11.79 -9.49
CA ASP A 56 11.88 11.13 -10.75
C ASP A 56 10.97 9.94 -11.06
N ALA A 57 9.83 9.83 -10.38
CA ALA A 57 8.91 8.73 -10.55
C ALA A 57 8.25 8.75 -11.95
N PRO A 58 8.01 7.59 -12.57
CA PRO A 58 7.23 7.52 -13.79
C PRO A 58 5.85 8.18 -13.61
N GLN A 59 5.39 8.90 -14.64
CA GLN A 59 4.12 9.61 -14.59
C GLN A 59 2.99 8.68 -14.14
N GLY A 60 2.17 9.15 -13.19
CA GLY A 60 1.03 8.41 -12.66
C GLY A 60 1.39 7.30 -11.67
N ALA A 61 2.64 7.15 -11.21
CA ALA A 61 3.03 6.14 -10.22
C ALA A 61 2.15 6.19 -8.96
N ALA A 62 1.96 7.39 -8.38
CA ALA A 62 1.10 7.55 -7.20
C ALA A 62 -0.37 7.20 -7.48
N ILE A 63 -0.88 7.48 -8.69
CA ILE A 63 -2.26 7.14 -9.08
C ILE A 63 -2.41 5.62 -9.21
N ARG A 64 -1.45 4.94 -9.85
CA ARG A 64 -1.45 3.46 -9.95
C ARG A 64 -1.42 2.82 -8.57
N VAL A 65 -0.57 3.33 -7.67
CA VAL A 65 -0.50 2.87 -6.28
C VAL A 65 -1.81 3.10 -5.54
N PHE A 66 -2.40 4.29 -5.65
CA PHE A 66 -3.67 4.62 -5.01
C PHE A 66 -4.81 3.70 -5.49
N ASN A 67 -4.92 3.51 -6.81
CA ASN A 67 -5.94 2.64 -7.41
C ASN A 67 -5.72 1.17 -7.04
N ALA A 68 -4.48 0.70 -6.99
CA ALA A 68 -4.17 -0.67 -6.59
C ALA A 68 -4.52 -0.91 -5.11
N ALA A 69 -4.22 0.06 -4.23
CA ALA A 69 -4.50 -0.04 -2.79
C ALA A 69 -5.99 -0.23 -2.48
N ASP A 70 -6.88 0.37 -3.27
CA ASP A 70 -8.33 0.28 -3.10
C ASP A 70 -8.87 -1.16 -3.08
N GLY A 71 -8.26 -2.05 -3.88
CA GLY A 71 -8.60 -3.46 -3.96
C GLY A 71 -7.83 -4.37 -2.99
N ILE A 72 -6.84 -3.84 -2.27
CA ILE A 72 -5.98 -4.63 -1.37
C ILE A 72 -6.57 -4.61 0.04
N ARG A 73 -6.62 -5.79 0.68
CA ARG A 73 -6.97 -5.89 2.09
C ARG A 73 -5.80 -5.42 2.97
N PRO A 74 -6.05 -4.72 4.09
CA PRO A 74 -5.02 -4.38 5.08
C PRO A 74 -4.23 -5.61 5.53
N PHE A 75 -2.91 -5.48 5.69
CA PHE A 75 -2.02 -6.59 6.08
C PHE A 75 -2.28 -7.85 5.24
N CYS A 76 -2.24 -7.71 3.91
CA CYS A 76 -2.63 -8.78 2.96
C CYS A 76 -1.79 -10.06 3.05
N TRP A 77 -0.64 -10.01 3.73
CA TRP A 77 0.21 -11.17 4.04
C TRP A 77 -0.25 -11.95 5.30
N VAL A 78 -1.15 -11.40 6.11
CA VAL A 78 -1.68 -12.08 7.31
C VAL A 78 -2.84 -13.00 6.93
N ASN A 79 -2.63 -14.29 7.19
CA ASN A 79 -3.68 -15.31 7.13
C ASN A 79 -4.52 -15.26 8.42
N GLY A 80 -5.83 -15.15 8.28
CA GLY A 80 -6.76 -15.14 9.41
C GLY A 80 -8.17 -14.74 8.99
N PRO A 81 -9.19 -15.03 9.84
CA PRO A 81 -10.57 -14.65 9.55
C PRO A 81 -10.71 -13.13 9.46
N ARG A 82 -11.52 -12.67 8.50
CA ARG A 82 -11.81 -11.25 8.20
C ARG A 82 -13.28 -10.98 8.52
N THR A 83 -13.56 -10.63 9.77
CA THR A 83 -14.91 -10.49 10.33
C THR A 83 -15.37 -9.03 10.44
N GLY A 84 -14.44 -8.06 10.42
CA GLY A 84 -14.74 -6.64 10.56
C GLY A 84 -14.42 -5.80 9.30
N PRO A 85 -15.08 -4.63 9.11
CA PRO A 85 -14.82 -3.73 7.98
C PRO A 85 -13.36 -3.27 7.87
N SER A 86 -12.69 -3.07 9.01
CA SER A 86 -11.28 -2.67 9.09
C SER A 86 -10.29 -3.72 8.55
N GLN A 87 -10.78 -4.92 8.24
CA GLN A 87 -9.96 -6.03 7.73
C GLN A 87 -10.18 -6.28 6.23
N LEU A 88 -11.11 -5.54 5.62
CA LEU A 88 -11.50 -5.65 4.21
C LEU A 88 -10.89 -4.51 3.40
N SER A 89 -10.80 -4.68 2.09
CA SER A 89 -10.42 -3.58 1.19
C SER A 89 -11.51 -2.52 1.13
N HIS A 90 -11.17 -1.33 0.62
CA HIS A 90 -12.17 -0.27 0.41
C HIS A 90 -13.22 -0.69 -0.63
N ALA A 91 -12.80 -1.37 -1.71
CA ALA A 91 -13.72 -1.93 -2.70
C ALA A 91 -14.72 -2.93 -2.08
N GLU A 92 -14.26 -3.84 -1.22
CA GLU A 92 -15.13 -4.80 -0.53
C GLU A 92 -16.12 -4.11 0.42
N ASN A 93 -15.65 -3.09 1.16
CA ASN A 93 -16.53 -2.32 2.03
C ASN A 93 -17.61 -1.58 1.24
N ARG A 94 -17.26 -0.93 0.12
CA ARG A 94 -18.26 -0.28 -0.75
C ARG A 94 -19.30 -1.28 -1.25
N ALA A 95 -18.86 -2.45 -1.73
CA ALA A 95 -19.76 -3.48 -2.25
C ALA A 95 -20.77 -4.02 -1.20
N ARG A 96 -20.49 -3.87 0.10
CA ARG A 96 -21.41 -4.25 1.19
C ARG A 96 -22.45 -3.18 1.54
N HIS A 97 -22.27 -1.96 1.04
CA HIS A 97 -23.12 -0.81 1.31
C HIS A 97 -23.95 -0.37 0.10
N HIS A 98 -23.89 -1.14 -1.00
CA HIS A 98 -24.73 -1.03 -2.19
C HIS A 98 -25.77 -2.16 -2.19
#